data_AF-A0A2V9VMH3-F1
#
_entry.id   AF-A0A2V9VMH3-F1
#
_cell.length_a   1.000
_cell.length_b   1.000
_cell.length_c   1.000
_cell.angle_alpha   90.00
_cell.angle_beta   90.00
_cell.angle_gamma   90.00
#
_symmetry.space_group_name_H-M   'P 1'
#
loop_
_entity.id
_entity.type
_entity.pdbx_description
1 polymer ?
#
loop_
_entity_poly.entity_id
_entity_poly.type
_entity_poly.pdbx_seq_one_letter_code
_entity_poly.pdbx_strand_id
1 'polypeptide(L)' 'LQSVGNQKGPTGGNLLAKATFIQRLNTRGGAVPTTACTAGQTQLVPYTADYFFFRADQP' A
#
# COMPACT_ATOMS: atom_id res chain seq x y z
N LEU A 1 8.27 -21.76 13.19
CA LEU A 1 8.11 -20.89 11.99
C LEU A 1 9.34 -20.00 11.89
N GLN A 2 10.17 -20.16 10.86
CA GLN A 2 11.28 -19.23 10.59
C GLN A 2 10.73 -18.07 9.78
N SER A 3 10.91 -16.84 10.26
CA SER A 3 10.43 -15.63 9.57
C SER A 3 11.54 -15.11 8.65
N VAL A 4 11.26 -14.98 7.35
CA VAL A 4 12.15 -14.40 6.35
C VAL A 4 11.83 -12.91 6.15
N GLY A 5 12.82 -12.09 5.77
CA GLY A 5 12.61 -10.66 5.49
C GLY A 5 12.55 -9.73 6.72
N ASN A 6 13.06 -10.15 7.88
CA ASN A 6 13.08 -9.34 9.11
C ASN A 6 14.32 -8.46 9.26
N GLN A 7 15.09 -8.27 8.18
CA GLN A 7 16.26 -7.40 8.25
C GLN A 7 15.79 -5.97 8.52
N LYS A 8 16.33 -5.36 9.58
CA LYS A 8 16.08 -3.96 9.87
C LYS A 8 16.61 -3.11 8.70
N GLY A 9 15.75 -2.25 8.17
CA GLY A 9 16.18 -1.21 7.23
C GLY A 9 17.10 -0.19 7.92
N PRO A 10 17.67 0.77 7.16
CA PRO A 10 18.61 1.79 7.69
C PRO A 10 18.07 2.58 8.89
N THR A 11 16.75 2.67 9.02
CA THR A 11 16.04 3.36 10.11
C THR A 11 15.50 2.41 11.20
N GLY A 12 15.97 1.16 11.22
CA GLY A 12 15.57 0.17 12.22
C GLY A 12 14.29 -0.63 11.91
N GLY A 13 13.59 -0.31 10.81
CA GLY A 13 12.49 -1.13 10.27
C GLY A 13 11.14 -1.07 11.03
N ASN A 14 11.05 -0.32 12.12
CA ASN A 14 9.87 -0.35 13.01
C ASN A 14 8.91 0.84 12.85
N LEU A 15 9.20 1.80 11.96
CA LEU A 15 8.47 3.07 11.85
C LEU A 15 6.95 2.88 11.64
N LEU A 16 6.58 1.94 10.78
CA LEU A 16 5.19 1.64 10.41
C LEU A 16 4.65 0.39 11.12
N ALA A 17 5.42 -0.25 12.01
CA ALA A 17 5.05 -1.54 12.61
C ALA A 17 3.78 -1.49 13.48
N LYS A 18 3.37 -0.30 13.93
CA LYS A 18 2.15 -0.06 14.71
C LYS A 18 0.96 0.44 13.88
N ALA A 19 1.11 0.57 12.56
CA ALA A 19 -0.02 0.99 11.72
C ALA A 19 -1.09 -0.12 11.72
N THR A 20 -2.33 0.27 12.01
CA THR A 20 -3.49 -0.63 12.09
C THR A 20 -4.49 -0.40 10.97
N PHE A 21 -4.51 0.82 10.42
CA PHE A 21 -5.28 1.17 9.25
C PHE A 21 -4.48 2.12 8.37
N ILE A 22 -4.61 1.96 7.05
CA ILE A 22 -3.96 2.81 6.04
C ILE A 22 -5.06 3.47 5.23
N GLN A 23 -5.19 4.78 5.35
CA GLN A 23 -6.07 5.55 4.50
C GLN A 23 -5.30 6.11 3.31
N ARG A 24 -5.87 5.91 2.14
CA ARG A 24 -5.42 6.56 0.90
C ARG A 24 -6.24 7.81 0.68
N LEU A 25 -5.55 8.94 0.59
CA LEU A 25 -6.11 10.27 0.33
C LEU A 25 -5.66 10.74 -1.05
N ASN A 26 -6.42 11.68 -1.62
CA ASN A 26 -6.08 12.37 -2.88
C ASN A 26 -5.59 11.45 -4.00
N THR A 27 -6.16 10.24 -4.12
CA THR A 27 -5.72 9.26 -5.12
C THR A 27 -5.98 9.80 -6.54
N ARG A 28 -4.96 9.74 -7.40
CA ARG A 28 -5.03 10.15 -8.81
C ARG A 28 -4.53 9.02 -9.70
N GLY A 29 -5.22 8.76 -10.80
CA GLY A 29 -4.94 7.61 -11.68
C GLY A 29 -5.59 6.33 -11.18
N GLY A 30 -5.09 5.17 -11.61
CA GLY A 30 -5.65 3.85 -11.23
C GLY A 30 -7.06 3.59 -11.77
N ALA A 31 -7.54 4.42 -12.70
CA ALA A 31 -8.82 4.25 -13.35
C ALA A 31 -8.84 2.99 -14.21
N VAL A 32 -10.03 2.44 -14.44
CA VAL A 32 -10.18 1.27 -15.30
C VAL A 32 -9.60 1.60 -16.70
N PRO A 33 -8.79 0.72 -17.30
CA PRO A 33 -8.32 0.92 -18.66
C PRO A 33 -9.50 1.04 -19.64
N THR A 34 -9.41 1.94 -20.61
CA THR A 34 -10.48 2.12 -21.62
C THR A 34 -10.41 1.09 -22.75
N THR A 35 -9.31 0.34 -22.82
CA THR A 35 -9.14 -0.75 -23.79
C THR A 35 -10.00 -1.95 -23.40
N ALA A 36 -10.59 -2.62 -24.38
CA ALA A 36 -11.35 -3.85 -24.13
C ALA A 36 -10.50 -4.89 -23.39
N CYS A 37 -11.07 -5.48 -22.33
CA CYS A 37 -10.42 -6.54 -21.57
C CYS A 37 -10.81 -7.92 -22.12
N THR A 38 -9.87 -8.85 -22.18
CA THR A 38 -10.18 -10.27 -22.35
C THR A 38 -10.50 -10.88 -20.99
N ALA A 39 -11.44 -11.84 -20.93
CA ALA A 39 -11.76 -12.54 -19.69
C ALA A 39 -10.48 -13.16 -19.06
N GLY A 40 -10.26 -12.88 -17.78
CA GLY A 40 -9.07 -13.33 -17.03
C GLY A 40 -7.83 -12.45 -17.18
N GLN A 41 -7.85 -11.38 -17.98
CA GLN A 41 -6.72 -10.45 -18.08
C GLN A 41 -6.55 -9.62 -16.81
N THR A 42 -5.28 -9.44 -16.40
CA THR A 42 -4.89 -8.56 -15.30
C THR A 42 -3.94 -7.50 -15.84
N GLN A 43 -4.20 -6.24 -15.53
CA GLN A 43 -3.36 -5.12 -15.96
C GLN A 43 -3.03 -4.23 -14.78
N LEU A 44 -1.74 -3.85 -14.66
CA LEU A 44 -1.30 -2.86 -13.70
C LEU A 44 -1.60 -1.46 -14.24
N VAL A 45 -2.31 -0.64 -13.45
CA VAL A 45 -2.61 0.75 -13.79
C VAL A 45 -1.88 1.68 -12.82
N PRO A 46 -1.00 2.57 -13.31
CA PRO A 46 -0.31 3.53 -12.47
C PRO A 46 -1.26 4.46 -11.71
N TYR A 47 -0.94 4.74 -10.45
CA TYR A 47 -1.63 5.73 -9.63
C TYR A 47 -0.68 6.38 -8.62
N THR A 48 -1.06 7.56 -8.13
CA THR A 48 -0.47 8.21 -6.96
C THR A 48 -1.52 8.36 -5.86
N ALA A 49 -1.09 8.37 -4.61
CA ALA A 49 -1.95 8.60 -3.46
C ALA A 49 -1.12 9.17 -2.30
N ASP A 50 -1.75 10.02 -1.50
CA ASP A 50 -1.23 10.39 -0.19
C ASP A 50 -1.65 9.30 0.80
N TYR A 51 -0.74 8.90 1.69
CA TYR A 51 -0.98 7.81 2.64
C TYR A 51 -0.98 8.35 4.06
N PHE A 52 -2.06 8.06 4.79
CA PHE A 52 -2.16 8.31 6.22
C PHE A 52 -2.22 6.99 6.98
N PHE A 53 -1.34 6.82 7.96
CA PHE A 53 -1.19 5.59 8.73
C PHE A 53 -1.73 5.80 10.15
N PHE A 54 -2.84 5.16 10.47
CA PHE A 54 -3.44 5.23 11.80
C PHE A 54 -2.83 4.19 12.72
N ARG A 55 -2.63 4.55 13.98
CA ARG A 55 -2.28 3.63 15.05
C ARG A 55 -3.45 3.57 16.04
N ALA A 56 -3.70 2.40 16.61
CA ALA A 56 -4.78 2.22 17.57
C ALA A 56 -4.58 3.03 18.88
N ASP A 57 -3.35 3.45 19.16
CA ASP A 57 -2.98 4.26 20.33
C ASP A 57 -2.94 5.78 20.04
N GLN A 58 -3.25 6.22 18.81
CA GLN A 58 -3.40 7.63 18.50
C GLN A 58 -4.86 8.06 18.72
N PRO A 59 -5.10 9.15 19.47
CA PRO A 59 -6.44 9.67 19.73
C PRO A 59 -7.12 10.20 18.46
#